data_AF-A0A7S1DMX8-F1
#
_entry.id   AF-A0A7S1DMX8-F1
#
_cell.length_a   1.000
_cell.length_b   1.000
_cell.length_c   1.000
_cell.angle_alpha   90.00
_cell.angle_beta   90.00
_cell.angle_gamma   90.00
#
_symmetry.space_group_name_H-M   'P 1'
#
loop_
_entity.id
_entity.type
_entity.pdbx_description
1 polymer ?
#
loop_
_entity_poly.entity_id
_entity_poly.type
_entity_poly.pdbx_seq_one_letter_code
_entity_poly.pdbx_strand_id
1 'polypeptide(L)'
;EIITIDVKASQSSDLQDVYLQISEQDEALDTVTDKINDEPELQRFASISVRMPLKLGTQRVRSPYGGFIMIGSKKYADARIEIEIRDAVKGPYFNTTTH
;
A
#
# COMPACT_ATOMS: atom_id res chain seq x y z
N GLU A 1 2.71 -11.82 7.44
CA GLU A 1 2.04 -11.35 8.68
C GLU A 1 0.61 -10.90 8.34
N ILE A 2 -0.34 -10.89 9.29
CA ILE A 2 -1.72 -10.42 9.04
C ILE A 2 -1.86 -9.05 9.68
N ILE A 3 -2.20 -8.03 8.90
CA ILE A 3 -2.56 -6.70 9.38
C ILE A 3 -4.08 -6.56 9.50
N THR A 4 -4.50 -5.73 10.44
CA THR A 4 -5.92 -5.39 10.65
C THR A 4 -6.13 -3.93 10.29
N ILE A 5 -7.15 -3.65 9.47
CA ILE A 5 -7.49 -2.29 9.02
C ILE A 5 -8.94 -2.02 9.39
N ASP A 6 -9.17 -0.97 10.16
CA ASP A 6 -10.52 -0.48 10.46
C ASP A 6 -10.76 0.81 9.68
N VAL A 7 -11.82 0.82 8.89
CA VAL A 7 -12.19 1.95 8.04
C VAL A 7 -13.51 2.53 8.48
N LYS A 8 -13.53 3.83 8.72
CA LYS A 8 -14.76 4.61 8.95
C LYS A 8 -14.86 5.73 7.91
N ALA A 9 -16.06 5.93 7.40
CA ALA A 9 -16.41 7.04 6.52
C ALA A 9 -17.87 7.44 6.79
N SER A 10 -18.26 8.63 6.36
CA SER A 10 -19.63 9.12 6.52
C SER A 10 -20.63 8.27 5.73
N GLN A 11 -20.24 7.82 4.54
CA GLN A 11 -21.06 6.98 3.66
C GLN A 11 -20.16 5.97 2.92
N SER A 12 -20.73 4.83 2.54
CA SER A 12 -19.98 3.78 1.81
C SER A 12 -19.54 4.21 0.41
N SER A 13 -20.26 5.17 -0.19
CA SER A 13 -19.91 5.79 -1.48
C SER A 13 -18.59 6.57 -1.42
N ASP A 14 -18.19 7.09 -0.26
CA ASP A 14 -16.90 7.78 -0.08
C ASP A 14 -15.70 6.85 -0.31
N LEU A 15 -15.91 5.53 -0.19
CA LEU A 15 -14.90 4.50 -0.42
C LEU A 15 -14.88 3.98 -1.87
N GLN A 16 -15.73 4.49 -2.76
CA GLN A 16 -15.70 4.07 -4.15
C GLN A 16 -14.35 4.39 -4.79
N ASP A 17 -13.72 3.36 -5.35
CA ASP A 17 -12.39 3.41 -5.95
C ASP A 17 -11.23 3.78 -5.01
N VAL A 18 -11.48 3.72 -3.69
CA VAL A 18 -10.43 3.78 -2.67
C VAL A 18 -9.92 2.37 -2.42
N TYR A 19 -8.60 2.22 -2.41
CA TYR A 19 -7.94 0.94 -2.25
C TYR A 19 -6.72 1.05 -1.35
N LEU A 20 -6.39 -0.07 -0.72
CA LEU A 20 -5.13 -0.28 -0.03
C LEU A 20 -4.20 -1.08 -0.94
N GLN A 21 -2.95 -0.65 -0.99
CA GLN A 21 -1.86 -1.34 -1.66
C GLN A 21 -0.76 -1.62 -0.64
N ILE A 22 -0.26 -2.86 -0.63
CA ILE A 22 0.96 -3.24 0.10
C ILE A 22 1.99 -3.63 -0.94
N SER A 23 3.08 -2.89 -1.04
CA SER A 23 4.18 -3.20 -1.95
C SER A 23 5.54 -2.91 -1.35
N GLU A 24 6.54 -3.68 -1.76
CA GLU A 24 7.92 -3.53 -1.29
C GLU A 24 8.66 -2.36 -1.98
N GLN A 25 8.17 -1.91 -3.15
CA GLN A 25 8.72 -0.77 -3.91
C GLN A 25 7.60 0.02 -4.62
N ASP A 26 7.84 1.32 -4.82
CA ASP A 26 7.09 2.22 -5.73
C ASP A 26 7.95 2.63 -6.94
N GLU A 27 9.11 1.98 -7.11
CA GLU A 27 9.94 2.15 -8.30
C GLU A 27 9.21 1.47 -9.47
N ALA A 28 8.58 2.27 -10.32
CA ALA A 28 8.43 1.90 -11.70
C ALA A 28 9.82 1.46 -12.19
N LEU A 29 9.92 0.24 -12.71
CA LEU A 29 11.09 -0.19 -13.46
C LEU A 29 11.29 0.84 -14.58
N ASP A 30 12.14 1.82 -14.34
CA ASP A 30 12.61 2.71 -15.37
C ASP A 30 13.28 1.81 -16.41
N THR A 31 12.80 1.88 -17.65
CA THR A 31 13.20 1.02 -18.78
C THR A 31 14.63 1.28 -19.24
N VAL A 32 15.54 1.61 -18.32
CA VAL A 32 16.95 1.85 -18.58
C VAL A 32 17.76 1.33 -17.41
N THR A 33 18.16 0.07 -17.46
CA THR A 33 19.59 -0.27 -17.56
C THR A 33 19.76 -1.76 -17.77
N ASP A 34 20.47 -2.10 -18.84
CA ASP A 34 21.17 -3.37 -19.02
C ASP A 34 22.12 -3.59 -17.83
N LYS A 35 21.61 -4.15 -16.74
CA LYS A 35 22.39 -4.75 -15.66
C LYS A 35 21.92 -6.16 -15.39
N ILE A 36 21.94 -6.97 -16.46
CA ILE A 36 22.15 -8.40 -16.32
C ILE A 36 23.64 -8.54 -16.02
N ASN A 37 23.99 -8.52 -14.73
CA ASN A 37 25.30 -9.00 -14.31
C ASN A 37 25.32 -10.52 -14.57
N ASP A 38 26.37 -11.01 -15.23
CA ASP A 38 26.60 -12.40 -15.63
C ASP A 38 26.84 -13.38 -14.45
N GLU A 39 26.22 -13.15 -13.29
CA GLU A 39 26.25 -14.09 -12.16
C GLU A 39 24.84 -14.61 -11.85
N PRO A 40 24.68 -15.89 -11.45
CA PRO A 40 23.39 -16.47 -11.07
C PRO A 40 22.99 -15.97 -9.67
N GLU A 41 23.05 -14.67 -9.43
CA GLU A 41 22.40 -14.06 -8.27
C GLU A 41 20.92 -13.95 -8.61
N LEU A 42 20.07 -14.55 -7.78
CA LEU A 42 18.63 -14.30 -7.82
C LEU A 42 18.39 -12.81 -7.60
N GLN A 43 18.28 -12.07 -8.70
CA GLN A 43 17.76 -10.71 -8.68
C GLN A 43 16.35 -10.77 -8.06
N ARG A 44 16.10 -9.82 -7.16
CA ARG A 44 14.94 -9.74 -6.26
C ARG A 44 13.62 -10.22 -6.89
N PHE A 45 12.75 -10.81 -6.07
CA PHE A 45 11.41 -11.21 -6.51
C PHE A 45 10.71 -10.07 -7.27
N ALA A 46 10.13 -10.38 -8.43
CA ALA A 46 9.38 -9.43 -9.26
C ALA A 46 8.35 -8.69 -8.38
N SER A 47 8.25 -7.37 -8.49
CA SER A 47 7.45 -6.50 -7.60
C SER A 47 6.10 -7.10 -7.21
N ILE A 48 6.01 -7.64 -5.98
CA ILE A 48 4.78 -8.26 -5.48
C ILE A 48 3.97 -7.19 -4.76
N SER A 49 2.84 -6.84 -5.37
CA SER A 49 1.88 -5.92 -4.78
C SER A 49 0.59 -6.64 -4.42
N VAL A 50 0.10 -6.40 -3.21
CA VAL A 50 -1.24 -6.80 -2.79
C VAL A 50 -2.12 -5.57 -2.88
N ARG A 51 -3.12 -5.59 -3.75
CA ARG A 51 -4.12 -4.51 -3.89
C ARG A 51 -5.49 -5.00 -3.48
N MET A 52 -6.19 -4.23 -2.65
CA MET A 52 -7.55 -4.54 -2.26
C MET A 52 -8.42 -3.29 -2.12
N PRO A 53 -9.72 -3.34 -2.48
CA PRO A 53 -10.63 -2.24 -2.25
C PRO A 53 -10.88 -2.06 -0.75
N LEU A 54 -10.98 -0.81 -0.29
CA LEU A 54 -11.39 -0.53 1.09
C LEU A 54 -12.91 -0.63 1.23
N LYS A 55 -13.36 -1.14 2.37
CA LYS A 55 -14.77 -1.26 2.77
C LYS A 55 -14.91 -0.78 4.20
N LEU A 56 -16.10 -0.29 4.56
CA LEU A 56 -16.43 0.09 5.92
C LEU A 56 -16.23 -1.09 6.89
N GLY A 57 -15.75 -0.79 8.08
CA GLY A 57 -15.50 -1.76 9.14
C GLY A 57 -14.11 -2.41 9.07
N THR A 58 -14.00 -3.56 9.71
CA THR A 58 -12.73 -4.27 9.89
C THR A 58 -12.40 -5.18 8.71
N GLN A 59 -11.19 -5.05 8.19
CA GLN A 59 -10.64 -5.87 7.13
C GLN A 59 -9.30 -6.46 7.57
N ARG A 60 -9.01 -7.69 7.16
CA ARG A 60 -7.77 -8.40 7.49
C ARG A 60 -7.03 -8.77 6.22
N VAL A 61 -5.72 -8.49 6.20
CA VAL A 61 -4.91 -8.59 4.98
C VAL A 61 -3.62 -9.30 5.31
N ARG A 62 -3.24 -10.23 4.44
CA ARG A 62 -1.96 -10.91 4.53
C ARG A 62 -1.11 -10.53 3.34
N SER A 63 0.01 -9.85 3.59
CA SER A 63 1.08 -9.73 2.59
C SER A 63 2.08 -10.87 2.78
N PRO A 64 2.43 -11.62 1.72
CA PRO A 64 3.44 -12.66 1.80
C PRO A 64 4.85 -12.10 2.02
N TYR A 65 5.13 -10.88 1.53
CA TYR A 65 6.47 -10.26 1.57
C TYR A 65 6.54 -8.98 2.41
N GLY A 66 5.43 -8.56 3.02
CA GLY A 66 5.37 -7.25 3.69
C GLY A 66 5.32 -6.10 2.67
N GLY A 67 5.87 -4.95 3.04
CA GLY A 67 5.94 -3.74 2.20
C GLY A 67 5.32 -2.51 2.86
N PHE A 68 5.47 -1.36 2.20
CA PHE A 68 4.79 -0.13 2.58
C PHE A 68 3.30 -0.25 2.35
N ILE A 69 2.51 0.21 3.32
CA ILE A 69 1.05 0.29 3.21
C ILE A 69 0.71 1.67 2.63
N MET A 70 0.06 1.68 1.48
CA MET A 70 -0.36 2.87 0.77
C MET A 70 -1.87 2.89 0.61
N ILE A 71 -2.47 4.06 0.77
CA ILE A 71 -3.88 4.31 0.50
C ILE A 71 -3.96 5.11 -0.79
N GLY A 72 -4.63 4.54 -1.79
CA GLY A 72 -4.84 5.17 -3.09
C GLY A 72 -6.32 5.41 -3.37
N SER A 73 -6.61 6.42 -4.19
CA SER A 73 -7.94 6.66 -4.75
C SER A 73 -7.81 6.90 -6.25
N LYS A 74 -8.74 6.38 -7.05
CA LYS A 74 -8.85 6.75 -8.48
C LYS A 74 -9.81 7.91 -8.71
N LYS A 75 -10.52 8.36 -7.68
CA LYS A 75 -11.44 9.49 -7.72
C LYS A 75 -10.87 10.69 -6.99
N TYR A 76 -11.11 11.87 -7.55
CA TYR A 76 -10.98 13.12 -6.83
C TYR A 76 -12.31 13.41 -6.13
N ALA A 77 -12.38 13.14 -4.83
CA ALA A 77 -13.55 13.40 -4.01
C ALA A 77 -13.10 14.09 -2.74
N ASP A 78 -13.83 15.13 -2.32
CA ASP A 78 -13.65 15.73 -1.01
C ASP A 78 -14.41 14.88 0.01
N ALA A 79 -13.72 13.86 0.54
CA ALA A 79 -14.27 12.91 1.49
C ALA A 79 -13.31 12.69 2.65
N ARG A 80 -13.86 12.59 3.87
CA ARG A 80 -13.08 12.28 5.07
C ARG A 80 -13.22 10.80 5.38
N ILE A 81 -12.09 10.09 5.30
CA ILE A 81 -11.98 8.67 5.62
C ILE A 81 -11.02 8.52 6.80
N GLU A 82 -11.47 7.86 7.85
CA GLU A 82 -10.64 7.51 8.99
C GLU A 82 -10.15 6.06 8.82
N ILE A 83 -8.84 5.88 8.96
CA ILE A 83 -8.18 4.58 8.79
C ILE A 83 -7.33 4.31 10.01
N GLU A 84 -7.60 3.19 10.68
CA GLU A 84 -6.77 2.67 11.76
C GLU A 84 -6.09 1.38 11.27
N ILE A 85 -4.77 1.32 11.40
CA ILE A 85 -3.97 0.14 11.02
C ILE A 85 -3.36 -0.44 12.29
N ARG A 86 -3.66 -1.71 12.55
CA ARG A 86 -3.15 -2.49 13.68
C ARG A 86 -2.29 -3.66 13.16
N ASP A 87 -1.43 -4.16 14.04
CA ASP A 87 -0.51 -5.29 13.75
C ASP A 87 0.50 -4.99 12.62
N ALA A 88 0.82 -3.70 12.40
CA ALA A 88 1.83 -3.26 11.44
C ALA A 88 3.02 -2.59 12.14
N VAL A 89 4.20 -2.70 11.53
CA VAL A 89 5.42 -2.05 12.03
C VAL A 89 5.50 -0.63 11.46
N LYS A 90 5.75 0.36 12.33
CA LYS A 90 5.95 1.75 11.93
C LYS A 90 7.30 1.90 11.22
N GLY A 91 7.26 2.10 9.91
CA GLY A 91 8.44 2.43 9.12
C GLY A 91 8.86 3.90 9.27
N PRO A 92 10.09 4.25 8.88
CA PRO A 92 10.52 5.64 8.77
C PRO A 92 9.74 6.35 7.66
N TYR A 93 9.31 7.58 7.90
CA TYR A 93 8.71 8.45 6.90
C TYR A 93 9.09 9.91 7.16
N PHE A 94 9.10 10.72 6.11
CA PHE A 94 9.29 12.16 6.20
C PHE A 94 7.97 12.86 5.88
N ASN A 95 7.45 13.65 6.81
CA ASN A 95 6.25 14.44 6.60
C ASN A 95 6.64 15.91 6.42
N THR A 96 6.39 16.45 5.22
CA THR A 96 6.73 17.83 4.85
C THR A 96 5.80 18.88 5.45
N THR A 97 4.69 18.48 6.10
CA THR A 97 3.62 19.39 6.55
C THR A 97 3.58 19.56 8.06
N THR A 98 4.39 18.85 8.83
CA THR A 98 4.44 18.96 10.30
C THR A 98 5.84 19.42 10.72
N HIS A 99 5.97 20.71 11.04
CA HIS A 99 7.12 21.29 11.72
C HIS A 99 6.69 21.81 13.09
#